data_AF-A0A8H9FWW3-F1
#
_entry.id   AF-A0A8H9FWW3-F1
#
_cell.length_a   1.000
_cell.length_b   1.000
_cell.length_c   1.000
_cell.angle_alpha   90.00
_cell.angle_beta   90.00
_cell.angle_gamma   90.00
#
_symmetry.space_group_name_H-M   'P 1'
#
loop_
_entity.id
_entity.type
_entity.pdbx_description
1 polymer ?
#
loop_
_entity_poly.entity_id
_entity_poly.type
_entity_poly.pdbx_seq_one_letter_code
_entity_poly.pdbx_strand_id
1 'polypeptide(L)'
;MMKQKFFSTHNDYTGLIIRLTIGIVMFPHGARAMLGWFDGYGFTQTLEGLQQMGQPWLVGLLVIVIEFFAPIFIIMGFASRFWAIALGGLFIGIILFGGHLEHGFFMNWFGDKEGEGFEYHLLMLGLCLALFIQGSGKYSLDNLISKKLTA
;
A
#
# COMPACT_ATOMS: atom_id res chain seq x y z
N MET A 1 23.77 -7.57 11.16
CA MET A 1 22.89 -8.68 10.74
C MET A 1 21.45 -8.27 10.43
N MET A 2 20.64 -7.75 11.36
CA MET A 2 19.19 -7.53 11.11
C MET A 2 18.90 -6.39 10.12
N LYS A 3 19.60 -5.25 10.25
CA LYS A 3 19.51 -4.12 9.29
C LYS A 3 19.93 -4.53 7.87
N GLN A 4 20.98 -5.34 7.73
CA GLN A 4 21.44 -5.84 6.43
C GLN A 4 20.38 -6.72 5.75
N LYS A 5 19.72 -7.63 6.48
CA LYS A 5 18.63 -8.45 5.92
C LYS A 5 17.41 -7.62 5.51
N PHE A 6 17.12 -6.55 6.23
CA PHE A 6 15.98 -5.70 5.94
C PHE A 6 16.17 -4.88 4.64
N PHE A 7 17.39 -4.36 4.41
CA PHE A 7 17.72 -3.59 3.22
C PHE A 7 18.29 -4.42 2.06
N SER A 8 18.53 -5.71 2.26
CA SER A 8 19.05 -6.57 1.19
C SER A 8 18.05 -6.68 0.05
N THR A 9 18.56 -6.52 -1.17
CA THR A 9 17.74 -6.56 -2.37
C THR A 9 18.49 -7.12 -3.57
N HIS A 10 17.76 -7.81 -4.43
CA HIS A 10 18.28 -8.27 -5.71
C HIS A 10 18.43 -7.08 -6.66
N ASN A 11 19.52 -7.03 -7.41
CA ASN A 11 19.77 -5.96 -8.37
C ASN A 11 19.07 -6.23 -9.72
N ASP A 12 17.75 -6.37 -9.71
CA ASP A 12 16.93 -6.72 -10.88
C ASP A 12 15.80 -5.72 -11.17
N TYR A 13 15.15 -5.91 -12.31
CA TYR A 13 14.01 -5.12 -12.75
C TYR A 13 12.69 -5.58 -12.11
N THR A 14 12.62 -6.80 -11.58
CA THR A 14 11.40 -7.34 -10.95
C THR A 14 10.98 -6.48 -9.77
N GLY A 15 11.90 -6.17 -8.85
CA GLY A 15 11.60 -5.28 -7.73
C GLY A 15 11.23 -3.86 -8.17
N LEU A 16 11.84 -3.35 -9.25
CA LEU A 16 11.50 -2.03 -9.80
C LEU A 16 10.07 -2.01 -10.34
N ILE A 17 9.70 -3.01 -11.16
CA ILE A 17 8.36 -3.10 -11.78
C ILE A 17 7.30 -3.18 -10.68
N ILE A 18 7.47 -4.06 -9.69
CA ILE A 18 6.52 -4.21 -8.58
C ILE A 18 6.33 -2.88 -7.83
N ARG A 19 7.42 -2.17 -7.51
CA ARG A 19 7.34 -0.89 -6.80
C ARG A 19 6.62 0.18 -7.61
N LEU A 20 6.93 0.29 -8.90
CA LEU A 20 6.26 1.25 -9.78
C LEU A 20 4.78 0.92 -9.94
N THR A 21 4.42 -0.35 -10.10
CA THR A 21 3.01 -0.78 -10.18
C THR A 21 2.25 -0.43 -8.90
N ILE A 22 2.74 -0.85 -7.73
CA ILE A 22 2.09 -0.52 -6.44
C ILE A 22 1.98 1.00 -6.28
N GLY A 23 3.08 1.71 -6.51
CA GLY A 23 3.16 3.14 -6.30
C GLY A 23 2.24 3.95 -7.20
N ILE A 24 2.25 3.70 -8.51
CA ILE A 24 1.43 4.42 -9.49
C ILE A 24 -0.06 4.17 -9.24
N VAL A 25 -0.42 2.93 -8.91
CA VAL A 25 -1.81 2.58 -8.64
C VAL A 25 -2.26 3.19 -7.31
N MET A 26 -1.48 3.07 -6.24
CA MET A 26 -1.90 3.50 -4.90
C MET A 26 -1.74 4.99 -4.60
N PHE A 27 -0.80 5.69 -5.24
CA PHE A 27 -0.58 7.11 -4.95
C PHE A 27 -1.84 7.97 -5.15
N PRO A 28 -2.63 7.80 -6.23
CA PRO A 28 -3.90 8.49 -6.38
C PRO A 28 -4.84 8.26 -5.18
N HIS A 29 -4.99 7.03 -4.68
CA HIS A 29 -5.88 6.74 -3.56
C HIS A 29 -5.44 7.47 -2.28
N GLY A 30 -4.15 7.39 -1.95
CA GLY A 30 -3.60 8.10 -0.80
C GLY A 30 -3.70 9.63 -0.93
N ALA A 31 -3.51 10.16 -2.14
CA ALA A 31 -3.62 11.59 -2.41
C ALA A 31 -5.07 12.09 -2.31
N ARG A 32 -6.07 11.27 -2.68
CA ARG A 32 -7.49 11.56 -2.44
C ARG A 32 -7.79 11.68 -0.96
N ALA A 33 -7.28 10.73 -0.17
CA ALA A 33 -7.50 10.66 1.27
C ALA A 33 -6.76 11.77 2.03
N MET A 34 -5.47 12.01 1.74
CA MET A 34 -4.64 12.97 2.48
C MET A 34 -4.81 14.41 1.99
N LEU A 35 -4.79 14.63 0.67
CA LEU A 35 -4.66 15.96 0.07
C LEU A 35 -5.93 16.47 -0.61
N GLY A 36 -6.94 15.60 -0.79
CA GLY A 36 -8.16 15.94 -1.55
C GLY A 36 -7.92 16.07 -3.05
N TRP A 37 -6.81 15.53 -3.57
CA TRP A 37 -6.54 15.50 -5.01
C TRP A 37 -7.51 14.55 -5.73
N PHE A 38 -7.64 14.66 -7.05
CA PHE A 38 -8.46 13.76 -7.88
C PHE A 38 -9.92 13.65 -7.39
N ASP A 39 -10.53 14.80 -7.07
CA ASP A 39 -11.88 14.87 -6.51
C ASP A 39 -12.05 13.98 -5.27
N GLY A 40 -11.02 13.98 -4.41
CA GLY A 40 -10.99 13.28 -3.13
C GLY A 40 -11.52 14.12 -1.98
N TYR A 41 -11.96 13.46 -0.91
CA TYR A 41 -12.53 14.10 0.27
C TYR A 41 -11.49 14.88 1.12
N GLY A 42 -10.21 14.55 0.98
CA GLY A 42 -9.14 15.13 1.80
C GLY A 42 -9.16 14.63 3.25
N PHE A 43 -8.14 15.04 4.01
CA PHE A 43 -7.80 14.40 5.29
C PHE A 43 -8.96 14.38 6.29
N THR A 44 -9.53 15.54 6.59
CA THR A 44 -10.56 15.69 7.64
C THR A 44 -11.82 14.89 7.31
N GLN A 45 -12.36 15.05 6.10
CA GLN A 45 -13.58 14.37 5.69
C GLN A 45 -13.38 12.86 5.56
N THR A 46 -12.21 12.41 5.09
CA THR A 46 -11.88 10.98 5.03
C THR A 46 -11.83 10.38 6.43
N LEU A 47 -11.18 11.07 7.39
CA LEU A 47 -11.09 10.59 8.77
C LEU A 47 -12.48 10.53 9.43
N GLU A 48 -13.30 11.57 9.27
CA GLU A 48 -14.68 11.60 9.76
C GLU A 48 -15.53 10.47 9.16
N GLY A 49 -15.41 10.24 7.85
CA GLY A 49 -16.10 9.15 7.15
C GLY A 49 -15.72 7.77 7.71
N LEU A 50 -14.43 7.51 7.95
CA LEU A 50 -13.98 6.26 8.57
C LEU A 50 -14.52 6.10 10.00
N GLN A 51 -14.61 7.19 10.77
CA GLN A 51 -15.22 7.14 12.10
C GLN A 51 -16.73 6.86 12.05
N GLN A 52 -17.45 7.41 11.06
CA GLN A 52 -18.87 7.10 10.83
C GLN A 52 -19.08 5.63 10.45
N MET A 53 -18.11 5.01 9.77
CA MET A 53 -18.05 3.56 9.52
C MET A 53 -17.62 2.73 10.74
N GLY A 54 -17.50 3.35 11.93
CA GLY A 54 -17.16 2.67 13.18
C GLY A 54 -15.67 2.44 13.41
N GLN A 55 -14.78 2.97 12.56
CA GLN A 55 -13.34 2.81 12.75
C GLN A 55 -12.82 3.74 13.85
N PRO A 56 -12.01 3.25 14.81
CA PRO A 56 -11.36 4.12 15.79
C PRO A 56 -10.51 5.19 15.10
N TRP A 57 -10.47 6.40 15.68
CA TRP A 57 -9.76 7.55 15.10
C TRP A 57 -8.30 7.22 14.73
N LEU A 58 -7.61 6.43 15.57
CA LEU A 58 -6.22 6.06 15.36
C LEU A 58 -6.07 5.11 14.18
N VAL A 59 -7.03 4.20 13.97
CA VAL A 59 -7.05 3.31 12.81
C VAL A 59 -7.27 4.14 11.54
N GLY A 60 -8.25 5.05 11.55
CA GLY A 60 -8.50 5.93 10.41
C GLY A 60 -7.29 6.82 10.05
N LEU A 61 -6.61 7.37 11.05
CA LEU A 61 -5.37 8.11 10.84
C LEU A 61 -4.29 7.23 10.20
N LEU A 62 -4.10 6.00 10.70
CA LEU A 62 -3.10 5.07 10.16
C LEU A 62 -3.43 4.68 8.72
N VAL A 63 -4.70 4.48 8.37
CA VAL A 63 -5.14 4.21 6.99
C VAL A 63 -4.68 5.34 6.07
N ILE A 64 -5.03 6.58 6.38
CA ILE A 64 -4.70 7.75 5.54
C ILE A 64 -3.17 7.92 5.41
N VAL A 65 -2.44 7.78 6.52
CA VAL A 65 -0.98 7.92 6.53
C VAL A 65 -0.31 6.81 5.71
N ILE A 66 -0.70 5.55 5.90
CA ILE A 66 -0.11 4.42 5.15
C ILE A 66 -0.44 4.56 3.67
N GLU A 67 -1.70 4.81 3.33
CA GLU A 67 -2.16 4.89 1.94
C GLU A 67 -1.46 6.02 1.16
N PHE A 68 -1.13 7.13 1.81
CA PHE A 68 -0.39 8.24 1.19
C PHE A 68 1.12 8.01 1.14
N PHE A 69 1.75 7.63 2.26
CA PHE A 69 3.21 7.57 2.34
C PHE A 69 3.79 6.26 1.78
N ALA A 70 3.11 5.13 1.95
CA ALA A 70 3.59 3.84 1.45
C ALA A 70 3.91 3.88 -0.06
N PRO A 71 3.01 4.31 -0.97
CA PRO A 71 3.33 4.34 -2.39
C PRO A 71 4.54 5.23 -2.72
N ILE A 72 4.70 6.37 -2.05
CA ILE A 72 5.83 7.28 -2.26
C ILE A 72 7.15 6.60 -1.88
N PHE A 73 7.22 6.03 -0.68
CA PHE A 73 8.44 5.36 -0.21
C PHE A 73 8.72 4.06 -0.98
N ILE A 74 7.69 3.33 -1.40
CA ILE A 74 7.81 2.18 -2.28
C ILE A 74 8.38 2.60 -3.65
N ILE A 75 7.91 3.68 -4.28
CA ILE A 75 8.48 4.18 -5.55
C ILE A 75 9.95 4.58 -5.39
N MET A 76 10.31 5.24 -4.29
CA MET A 76 11.71 5.57 -4.01
C MET A 76 12.55 4.33 -3.69
N GLY A 77 11.90 3.22 -3.34
CA GLY A 77 12.56 1.99 -2.94
C GLY A 77 13.26 2.16 -1.60
N PHE A 78 12.62 2.86 -0.67
CA PHE A 78 13.11 3.12 0.68
C PHE A 78 12.30 2.34 1.70
N ALA A 79 12.97 1.50 2.49
CA ALA A 79 12.36 0.61 3.45
C ALA A 79 11.20 -0.20 2.84
N SER A 80 11.34 -0.66 1.59
CA SER A 80 10.21 -1.17 0.79
C SER A 80 9.52 -2.37 1.44
N ARG A 81 10.27 -3.21 2.17
CA ARG A 81 9.71 -4.34 2.93
C ARG A 81 8.79 -3.89 4.07
N PHE A 82 9.12 -2.79 4.75
CA PHE A 82 8.28 -2.24 5.83
C PHE A 82 7.00 -1.67 5.25
N TRP A 83 7.11 -0.87 4.20
CA TRP A 83 5.93 -0.29 3.55
C TRP A 83 5.05 -1.33 2.87
N ALA A 84 5.64 -2.42 2.33
CA ALA A 84 4.88 -3.56 1.82
C ALA A 84 4.09 -4.27 2.93
N ILE A 85 4.66 -4.45 4.13
CA ILE A 85 3.93 -5.01 5.27
C ILE A 85 2.82 -4.05 5.72
N ALA A 86 3.12 -2.75 5.86
CA ALA A 86 2.14 -1.77 6.30
C ALA A 86 0.95 -1.69 5.32
N LEU A 87 1.23 -1.61 4.02
CA LEU A 87 0.22 -1.57 2.98
C LEU A 87 -0.55 -2.90 2.86
N GLY A 88 0.14 -4.03 2.94
CA GLY A 88 -0.51 -5.35 2.96
C GLY A 88 -1.43 -5.54 4.18
N GLY A 89 -1.01 -5.08 5.36
CA GLY A 89 -1.83 -5.07 6.57
C GLY A 89 -3.07 -4.18 6.43
N LEU A 90 -2.93 -3.02 5.79
CA LEU A 90 -4.05 -2.14 5.43
C LEU A 90 -5.04 -2.87 4.52
N PHE A 91 -4.57 -3.56 3.47
CA PHE A 91 -5.45 -4.34 2.58
C PHE A 91 -6.16 -5.48 3.30
N ILE A 92 -5.48 -6.22 4.17
CA ILE A 92 -6.12 -7.24 5.02
C ILE A 92 -7.21 -6.59 5.89
N GLY A 93 -6.92 -5.44 6.49
CA GLY A 93 -7.90 -4.69 7.28
C GLY A 93 -9.12 -4.28 6.47
N ILE A 94 -8.94 -3.77 5.25
CA ILE A 94 -10.04 -3.41 4.35
C ILE A 94 -10.89 -4.63 4.01
N ILE A 95 -10.29 -5.77 3.69
CA ILE A 95 -11.03 -7.00 3.37
C ILE A 95 -11.89 -7.43 4.57
N LEU A 96 -11.28 -7.51 5.76
CA LEU A 96 -11.94 -8.06 6.95
C LEU A 96 -12.95 -7.11 7.60
N PHE A 97 -12.68 -5.80 7.56
CA PHE A 97 -13.42 -4.79 8.34
C PHE A 97 -14.06 -3.69 7.49
N GLY A 98 -13.82 -3.68 6.17
CA GLY A 98 -14.38 -2.69 5.24
C GLY A 98 -15.66 -3.15 4.52
N GLY A 99 -16.24 -4.30 4.88
CA GLY A 99 -17.47 -4.82 4.27
C GLY A 99 -17.27 -5.60 2.95
N HIS A 100 -16.05 -5.64 2.41
CA HIS A 100 -15.78 -6.28 1.12
C HIS A 100 -16.03 -7.80 1.10
N LEU A 101 -15.91 -8.50 2.23
CA LEU A 101 -16.24 -9.92 2.31
C LEU A 101 -17.73 -10.20 2.08
N GLU A 102 -18.61 -9.31 2.52
CA GLU A 102 -20.07 -9.45 2.38
C GLU A 102 -20.50 -9.30 0.91
N HIS A 103 -19.75 -8.52 0.14
CA HIS A 103 -19.97 -8.30 -1.30
C HIS A 103 -19.27 -9.34 -2.19
N GLY A 104 -18.57 -10.31 -1.61
CA GLY A 104 -17.95 -11.44 -2.33
C GLY A 104 -16.65 -11.11 -3.07
N PHE A 105 -16.25 -11.98 -3.99
CA PHE A 105 -14.92 -11.89 -4.62
C PHE A 105 -14.79 -10.71 -5.60
N PHE A 106 -15.66 -10.63 -6.60
CA PHE A 106 -15.50 -9.74 -7.74
C PHE A 106 -15.80 -8.28 -7.41
N MET A 107 -14.99 -7.34 -7.90
CA MET A 107 -15.30 -5.90 -7.81
C MET A 107 -16.59 -5.56 -8.57
N ASN A 108 -17.17 -4.41 -8.25
CA ASN A 108 -18.36 -3.85 -8.89
C ASN A 108 -17.99 -2.97 -10.10
N TRP A 109 -17.21 -3.50 -11.03
CA TRP A 109 -16.65 -2.73 -12.16
C TRP A 109 -17.71 -2.03 -13.03
N PHE A 110 -18.94 -2.57 -13.08
CA PHE A 110 -20.04 -2.05 -13.89
C PHE A 110 -21.11 -1.34 -13.07
N GLY A 111 -20.99 -1.27 -11.75
CA GLY A 111 -21.98 -0.65 -10.87
C GLY A 111 -23.29 -1.45 -10.71
N ASP A 112 -23.31 -2.74 -11.06
CA ASP A 112 -24.47 -3.62 -11.02
C ASP A 112 -24.64 -4.38 -9.68
N LYS A 113 -23.70 -4.20 -8.75
CA LYS A 113 -23.72 -4.79 -7.39
C LYS A 113 -23.97 -3.75 -6.31
N GLU A 114 -24.37 -4.22 -5.13
CA GLU A 114 -24.61 -3.39 -3.94
C GLU A 114 -23.33 -2.79 -3.34
N GLY A 115 -22.17 -3.40 -3.59
CA GLY A 115 -20.89 -2.94 -3.07
C GLY A 115 -19.70 -3.61 -3.76
N GLU A 116 -18.51 -3.17 -3.39
CA GLU A 116 -17.25 -3.64 -3.97
C GLU A 116 -16.79 -4.94 -3.33
N GLY A 117 -16.45 -5.95 -4.14
CA GLY A 117 -15.78 -7.17 -3.66
C GLY A 117 -14.32 -6.94 -3.23
N PHE A 118 -13.58 -8.03 -2.98
CA PHE A 118 -12.19 -7.97 -2.51
C PHE A 118 -11.11 -8.33 -3.56
N GLU A 119 -11.48 -8.57 -4.82
CA GLU A 119 -10.57 -8.96 -5.91
C GLU A 119 -9.36 -8.03 -6.06
N TYR A 120 -9.59 -6.71 -6.11
CA TYR A 120 -8.51 -5.71 -6.20
C TYR A 120 -7.56 -5.75 -5.00
N HIS A 121 -8.13 -5.87 -3.80
CA HIS A 121 -7.39 -5.93 -2.54
C HIS A 121 -6.47 -7.16 -2.50
N LEU A 122 -6.93 -8.30 -3.02
CA LEU A 122 -6.14 -9.53 -3.10
C LEU A 122 -4.97 -9.40 -4.08
N LEU A 123 -5.17 -8.77 -5.24
CA LEU A 123 -4.09 -8.49 -6.20
C LEU A 123 -3.01 -7.60 -5.57
N MET A 124 -3.42 -6.54 -4.87
CA MET A 124 -2.47 -5.64 -4.21
C MET A 124 -1.75 -6.31 -3.04
N LEU A 125 -2.43 -7.17 -2.28
CA LEU A 125 -1.81 -7.99 -1.24
C LEU A 125 -0.76 -8.95 -1.83
N GLY A 126 -1.04 -9.56 -2.99
CA GLY A 126 -0.10 -10.39 -3.73
C GLY A 126 1.15 -9.61 -4.16
N LEU A 127 0.99 -8.39 -4.67
CA LEU A 127 2.12 -7.51 -5.02
C LEU A 127 2.92 -7.08 -3.79
N CYS A 128 2.26 -6.78 -2.67
CA CYS A 128 2.93 -6.47 -1.41
C CYS A 128 3.76 -7.67 -0.92
N LEU A 129 3.23 -8.90 -0.99
CA LEU A 129 3.97 -10.11 -0.63
C LEU A 129 5.15 -10.35 -1.56
N ALA A 130 4.95 -10.19 -2.87
CA ALA A 130 6.01 -10.30 -3.87
C ALA A 130 7.14 -9.28 -3.60
N LEU A 131 6.79 -8.01 -3.34
CA LEU A 131 7.75 -6.97 -2.98
C LEU A 131 8.47 -7.30 -1.67
N PHE A 132 7.74 -7.79 -0.68
CA PHE A 132 8.32 -8.18 0.60
C PHE A 132 9.36 -9.27 0.42
N ILE A 133 9.08 -10.32 -0.36
CA ILE A 133 10.03 -11.43 -0.61
C ILE A 133 11.21 -10.95 -1.46
N GLN A 134 10.91 -10.30 -2.59
CA GLN A 134 11.88 -9.87 -3.60
C GLN A 134 12.85 -8.78 -3.08
N GLY A 135 12.33 -7.86 -2.28
CA GLY A 135 12.99 -6.60 -1.95
C GLY A 135 12.93 -5.58 -3.09
N SER A 136 13.64 -4.48 -2.90
CA SER A 136 13.45 -3.21 -3.63
C SER A 136 13.97 -3.13 -5.08
N GLY A 137 14.72 -4.09 -5.61
CA GLY A 137 15.19 -4.07 -7.01
C GLY A 137 16.20 -2.95 -7.34
N LYS A 138 16.44 -2.76 -8.64
CA LYS A 138 17.26 -1.68 -9.21
C LYS A 138 16.74 -0.29 -8.86
N TYR A 139 17.66 0.67 -8.82
CA TYR A 139 17.42 2.11 -8.57
C TYR A 139 16.73 2.44 -7.24
N SER A 140 16.72 1.51 -6.29
CA SER A 140 16.15 1.73 -4.96
C SER A 140 17.16 2.38 -4.02
N LEU A 141 16.66 3.23 -3.11
CA LEU A 141 17.45 3.75 -2.00
C LEU A 141 17.97 2.61 -1.09
N ASP A 142 17.20 1.54 -0.93
CA ASP A 142 17.61 0.35 -0.18
C ASP A 142 18.86 -0.32 -0.77
N ASN A 143 18.99 -0.38 -2.10
CA ASN A 143 20.20 -0.89 -2.77
C ASN A 143 21.42 0.01 -2.48
N LEU A 144 21.24 1.34 -2.49
CA LEU A 144 22.31 2.28 -2.15
C LEU A 144 22.76 2.12 -0.69
N ILE A 145 21.81 1.96 0.24
CA ILE A 145 22.09 1.73 1.66
C ILE A 145 22.77 0.37 1.85
N SER A 146 22.28 -0.68 1.19
CA SER A 146 22.82 -2.04 1.29
C SER A 146 24.28 -2.08 0.88
N LYS A 147 24.65 -1.44 -0.25
CA LYS A 147 26.04 -1.33 -0.71
C LYS A 147 26.97 -0.67 0.32
N LYS A 148 26.49 0.38 1.01
CA LYS A 148 27.27 1.06 2.06
C LYS A 148 27.39 0.23 3.34
N LEU A 149 26.42 -0.63 3.66
CA LEU A 149 26.44 -1.49 4.84
C LEU A 149 27.29 -2.76 4.65
N THR A 150 27.70 -3.07 3.42
CA THR A 150 28.54 -4.22 3.08
C THR A 150 29.96 -3.84 2.67
N ALA A 151 30.24 -2.55 2.51
CA ALA A 151 31.58 -1.99 2.32
C ALA A 151 32.26 -1.82 3.68
#